data_AF-A0ABD6B6X3-F1
#
_entry.id   AF-A0ABD6B6X3-F1
#
_cell.length_a   1.000
_cell.length_b   1.000
_cell.length_c   1.000
_cell.angle_alpha   90.00
_cell.angle_beta   90.00
_cell.angle_gamma   90.00
#
_symmetry.space_group_name_H-M   'P 1'
#
loop_
_entity.id
_entity.type
_entity.pdbx_description
1 polymer ?
#
loop_
_entity_poly.entity_id
_entity_poly.type
_entity_poly.pdbx_seq_one_letter_code
_entity_poly.pdbx_strand_id
1 'polypeptide(L)'
;MVSETDRGVSSVVGVVLLLGITIIGTGAVVGIGSQAFADAERTATTSQAGHALTQFDSKAAIVALGESSSQRVDLGPSGDGEFVAENDSGWIRVVHHNATGSGNEEQIYNASLGSVSYRNGDTEIAYQGGGVWERRGNGSVMRSPPEFNYRRATLTLPAIRVTTEGQASGRTTGVVTQANDSRRVFPNSSASYPDGTAYDNPITAGNVTVTVQSRFYEGWAEFFRSRTSGEVTVDHDSQRATVELVTPDTIGKFEMLEVLGEDGVTARGKAPGHTLSDFNVTLETEGNGNSFNNQEVDFTVTSGSKTLTYNIVTSKGCKQGVGPLSVTVTYANSSASQEWKNSSVPGSSGPIRLDCNGDDGTLVLDFTSSQSLEYQGSQNVTFGHDDAPNEPRTFETGDSTTIDQLSNHYVALMGDDFTLSADLKSSGSQLDKTASTGVIDYDTDGRKYIAYLHVTENEIEVELE
;
A
#
# COMPACT_ATOMS: atom_id res chain seq x y z
N MET A 1 -66.47 58.61 -55.98
CA MET A 1 -66.29 58.68 -54.51
C MET A 1 -67.01 57.47 -53.94
N VAL A 2 -66.29 56.39 -53.60
CA VAL A 2 -65.80 56.04 -52.24
C VAL A 2 -66.96 55.51 -51.37
N SER A 3 -67.08 54.17 -51.27
CA SER A 3 -66.91 53.33 -50.04
C SER A 3 -68.30 52.95 -49.46
N GLU A 4 -68.61 51.73 -49.03
CA GLU A 4 -67.85 50.82 -48.18
C GLU A 4 -68.00 49.34 -48.57
N THR A 5 -66.85 48.74 -48.82
CA THR A 5 -66.56 47.32 -48.75
C THR A 5 -66.42 46.91 -47.29
N ASP A 6 -67.10 45.83 -46.89
CA ASP A 6 -66.58 44.78 -46.02
C ASP A 6 -65.81 45.23 -44.74
N ARG A 7 -66.53 45.61 -43.67
CA ARG A 7 -65.93 45.95 -42.36
C ARG A 7 -66.34 45.04 -41.19
N GLY A 8 -67.15 44.01 -41.44
CA GLY A 8 -67.60 43.05 -40.42
C GLY A 8 -66.71 41.82 -40.26
N VAL A 9 -65.88 41.49 -41.25
CA VAL A 9 -65.08 40.25 -41.27
C VAL A 9 -63.70 40.44 -40.63
N SER A 10 -63.12 41.65 -40.71
CA SER A 10 -61.75 41.93 -40.25
C SER A 10 -61.57 41.85 -38.72
N SER A 11 -62.56 42.27 -37.93
CA SER A 11 -62.49 42.19 -36.46
C SER A 11 -62.63 40.74 -35.96
N VAL A 12 -63.52 39.96 -36.57
CA VAL A 12 -63.74 38.55 -36.23
C VAL A 12 -62.51 37.72 -36.60
N VAL A 13 -61.93 37.94 -37.78
CA VAL A 13 -60.69 37.27 -38.20
C VAL A 13 -59.51 37.64 -37.29
N GLY A 14 -59.39 38.90 -36.87
CA GLY A 14 -58.36 39.35 -35.93
C GLY A 14 -58.46 38.68 -34.55
N VAL A 15 -59.68 38.55 -34.00
CA VAL A 15 -59.92 37.88 -32.71
C VAL A 15 -59.62 36.38 -32.82
N VAL A 16 -60.07 35.72 -33.89
CA VAL A 16 -59.80 34.28 -34.12
C VAL A 16 -58.30 34.02 -34.28
N LEU A 17 -57.58 34.87 -35.00
CA LEU A 17 -56.12 34.79 -35.14
C LEU A 17 -55.39 34.98 -33.81
N LEU A 18 -55.80 35.98 -33.01
CA LEU A 18 -55.22 36.20 -31.67
C LEU A 18 -55.46 34.99 -30.76
N LEU A 19 -56.68 34.43 -30.76
CA LEU A 19 -57.00 33.22 -29.99
C LEU A 19 -56.18 32.02 -30.47
N GLY A 20 -56.07 31.83 -31.79
CA GLY A 20 -55.25 30.77 -32.38
C GLY A 20 -53.78 30.87 -32.00
N ILE A 21 -53.18 32.05 -32.14
CA ILE A 21 -51.78 32.31 -31.76
C ILE A 21 -51.59 32.15 -30.24
N THR A 22 -52.54 32.59 -29.42
CA THR A 22 -52.45 32.46 -27.96
C THR A 22 -52.52 30.99 -27.53
N ILE A 23 -53.41 30.19 -28.13
CA ILE A 23 -53.52 28.76 -27.85
C ILE A 23 -52.23 28.04 -28.29
N ILE A 24 -51.72 28.34 -29.49
CA ILE A 24 -50.48 27.74 -30.00
C ILE A 24 -49.29 28.14 -29.11
N GLY A 25 -49.19 29.42 -28.76
CA GLY A 25 -48.12 29.95 -27.91
C GLY A 25 -48.15 29.36 -26.49
N THR A 26 -49.33 29.29 -25.87
CA THR A 26 -49.51 28.69 -24.54
C THR A 26 -49.23 27.19 -24.59
N GLY A 27 -49.73 26.49 -25.61
CA GLY A 27 -49.46 25.06 -25.81
C GLY A 27 -47.97 24.74 -25.97
N ALA A 28 -47.24 25.57 -26.73
CA ALA A 28 -45.80 25.44 -26.89
C ALA A 28 -45.04 25.66 -25.57
N VAL A 29 -45.41 26.70 -24.80
CA VAL A 29 -44.79 26.99 -23.50
C VAL A 29 -45.07 25.87 -22.49
N VAL A 30 -46.31 25.38 -22.41
CA VAL A 30 -46.67 24.29 -21.51
C VAL A 30 -45.95 23.01 -21.88
N GLY A 31 -45.86 22.67 -23.17
CA GLY A 31 -45.18 21.45 -23.63
C GLY A 31 -43.67 21.45 -23.33
N ILE A 32 -42.99 22.59 -23.56
CA ILE A 32 -41.56 22.72 -23.21
C ILE A 32 -41.37 22.78 -21.68
N GLY A 33 -42.26 23.50 -20.99
CA GLY A 33 -42.24 23.64 -19.54
C GLY A 33 -42.43 22.32 -18.81
N SER A 34 -43.29 21.42 -19.31
CA SER A 34 -43.52 20.11 -18.69
C SER A 34 -42.28 19.22 -18.76
N GLN A 35 -41.53 19.25 -19.85
CA GLN A 35 -40.30 18.47 -19.99
C GLN A 35 -39.20 19.01 -19.06
N ALA A 36 -39.01 20.33 -19.04
CA ALA A 36 -38.03 20.96 -18.16
C ALA A 36 -38.36 20.72 -16.67
N PHE A 37 -39.65 20.73 -16.31
CA PHE A 37 -40.09 20.42 -14.94
C PHE A 37 -39.80 18.96 -14.57
N ALA A 38 -40.14 18.00 -15.44
CA ALA A 38 -39.87 16.59 -15.20
C ALA A 38 -38.36 16.29 -15.05
N ASP A 39 -37.51 16.95 -15.85
CA ASP A 39 -36.06 16.80 -15.74
C ASP A 39 -35.52 17.42 -14.44
N ALA A 40 -36.07 18.56 -14.01
CA ALA A 40 -35.72 19.17 -12.73
C ALA A 40 -36.14 18.29 -11.54
N GLU A 41 -37.34 17.70 -11.59
CA GLU A 41 -37.85 16.77 -10.59
C GLU A 41 -36.97 15.50 -10.52
N ARG A 42 -36.60 14.92 -11.67
CA ARG A 42 -35.70 13.76 -11.74
C ARG A 42 -34.32 14.05 -11.14
N THR A 43 -33.78 15.22 -11.46
CA THR A 43 -32.47 15.66 -10.93
C THR A 43 -32.54 15.87 -9.41
N ALA A 44 -33.60 16.52 -8.93
CA ALA A 44 -33.81 16.75 -7.50
C ALA A 44 -33.96 15.43 -6.72
N THR A 45 -34.77 14.50 -7.24
CA THR A 45 -34.99 13.18 -6.65
C THR A 45 -33.69 12.38 -6.60
N THR A 46 -32.91 12.36 -7.69
CA THR A 46 -31.62 11.67 -7.76
C THR A 46 -30.62 12.26 -6.75
N SER A 47 -30.56 13.59 -6.63
CA SER A 47 -29.70 14.27 -5.65
C SER A 47 -30.12 13.94 -4.21
N GLN A 48 -31.43 13.90 -3.94
CA GLN A 48 -31.96 13.57 -2.62
C GLN A 48 -31.65 12.11 -2.25
N ALA A 49 -31.86 11.17 -3.18
CA ALA A 49 -31.49 9.77 -3.00
C ALA A 49 -29.99 9.61 -2.73
N GLY A 50 -29.13 10.38 -3.41
CA GLY A 50 -27.69 10.38 -3.14
C GLY A 50 -27.33 10.83 -1.73
N HIS A 51 -27.97 11.87 -1.21
CA HIS A 51 -27.80 12.29 0.18
C HIS A 51 -28.34 11.27 1.17
N ALA A 52 -29.50 10.69 0.89
CA ALA A 52 -30.10 9.68 1.73
C ALA A 52 -29.25 8.40 1.81
N LEU A 53 -28.65 7.97 0.70
CA LEU A 53 -27.72 6.82 0.69
C LEU A 53 -26.40 7.14 1.38
N THR A 54 -25.93 8.38 1.37
CA THR A 54 -24.77 8.81 2.18
C THR A 54 -25.11 8.81 3.68
N GLN A 55 -26.33 9.18 4.05
CA GLN A 55 -26.80 9.04 5.42
C GLN A 55 -26.97 7.57 5.81
N PHE A 56 -27.48 6.75 4.88
CA PHE A 56 -27.61 5.31 5.03
C PHE A 56 -26.26 4.67 5.33
N ASP A 57 -25.23 5.01 4.57
CA ASP A 57 -23.85 4.58 4.80
C ASP A 57 -23.40 4.82 6.25
N SER A 58 -23.50 6.06 6.72
CA SER A 58 -23.14 6.40 8.11
C SER A 58 -23.94 5.60 9.15
N LYS A 59 -25.23 5.35 8.91
CA LYS A 59 -26.06 4.55 9.82
C LYS A 59 -25.78 3.06 9.76
N ALA A 60 -25.48 2.55 8.57
CA ALA A 60 -25.08 1.18 8.34
C ALA A 60 -23.75 0.89 9.03
N ALA A 61 -22.79 1.82 9.00
CA ALA A 61 -21.52 1.69 9.73
C ALA A 61 -21.73 1.56 11.25
N ILE A 62 -22.59 2.40 11.86
CA ILE A 62 -22.94 2.31 13.30
C ILE A 62 -23.51 0.92 13.65
N VAL A 63 -24.34 0.35 12.77
CA VAL A 63 -24.93 -0.98 12.99
C VAL A 63 -23.91 -2.09 12.76
N ALA A 64 -23.21 -2.06 11.63
CA ALA A 64 -22.23 -3.06 11.24
C ALA A 64 -21.07 -3.17 12.23
N LEU A 65 -20.65 -2.05 12.83
CA LEU A 65 -19.56 -2.01 13.81
C LEU A 65 -20.05 -2.24 15.26
N GLY A 66 -21.34 -2.56 15.45
CA GLY A 66 -21.90 -2.99 16.74
C GLY A 66 -22.20 -1.86 17.74
N GLU A 67 -22.21 -0.60 17.30
CA GLU A 67 -22.59 0.53 18.17
C GLU A 67 -24.11 0.61 18.40
N SER A 68 -24.91 0.01 17.52
CA SER A 68 -26.37 -0.08 17.61
C SER A 68 -26.88 -1.36 16.94
N SER A 69 -27.91 -2.00 17.50
CA SER A 69 -28.53 -3.18 16.87
C SER A 69 -29.39 -2.87 15.65
N SER A 70 -29.91 -1.65 15.56
CA SER A 70 -30.72 -1.18 14.42
C SER A 70 -30.65 0.33 14.23
N GLN A 71 -30.85 0.81 13.00
CA GLN A 71 -31.03 2.22 12.65
C GLN A 71 -32.11 2.36 11.56
N ARG A 72 -32.79 3.51 11.52
CA ARG A 72 -33.75 3.88 10.46
C ARG A 72 -33.25 5.07 9.67
N VAL A 73 -33.50 5.07 8.36
CA VAL A 73 -33.11 6.12 7.42
C VAL A 73 -34.26 6.42 6.48
N ASP A 74 -34.70 7.68 6.43
CA ASP A 74 -35.67 8.14 5.42
C ASP A 74 -34.94 8.23 4.08
N LEU A 75 -35.23 7.29 3.17
CA LEU A 75 -34.66 7.28 1.82
C LEU A 75 -35.35 8.31 0.91
N GLY A 76 -36.50 8.84 1.35
CA GLY A 76 -37.25 9.84 0.63
C GLY A 76 -38.10 9.24 -0.51
N PRO A 77 -38.66 10.10 -1.38
CA PRO A 77 -39.42 9.65 -2.54
C PRO A 77 -38.50 9.10 -3.63
N SER A 78 -38.92 8.01 -4.29
CA SER A 78 -38.20 7.42 -5.42
C SER A 78 -38.49 8.12 -6.75
N GLY A 79 -39.57 8.91 -6.83
CA GLY A 79 -40.06 9.51 -8.07
C GLY A 79 -40.42 8.43 -9.09
N ASP A 80 -39.93 8.57 -10.32
CA ASP A 80 -40.04 7.55 -11.37
C ASP A 80 -39.02 6.39 -11.21
N GLY A 81 -38.17 6.44 -10.18
CA GLY A 81 -37.19 5.40 -9.86
C GLY A 81 -37.65 4.46 -8.74
N GLU A 82 -36.72 3.65 -8.26
CA GLU A 82 -36.96 2.67 -7.19
C GLU A 82 -35.74 2.50 -6.27
N PHE A 83 -36.00 2.04 -5.05
CA PHE A 83 -34.97 1.56 -4.14
C PHE A 83 -34.92 0.04 -4.17
N VAL A 84 -33.72 -0.53 -4.31
CA VAL A 84 -33.50 -1.97 -4.42
C VAL A 84 -32.37 -2.40 -3.50
N ALA A 85 -32.64 -3.38 -2.65
CA ALA A 85 -31.65 -4.12 -1.88
C ALA A 85 -31.37 -5.47 -2.57
N GLU A 86 -30.09 -5.80 -2.71
CA GLU A 86 -29.59 -7.03 -3.31
C GLU A 86 -28.51 -7.61 -2.39
N ASN A 87 -28.43 -8.94 -2.24
CA ASN A 87 -27.45 -9.61 -1.38
C ASN A 87 -26.18 -10.08 -2.13
N ASP A 88 -26.20 -10.01 -3.47
CA ASP A 88 -25.13 -10.49 -4.36
C ASP A 88 -24.94 -9.54 -5.56
N SER A 89 -24.42 -8.35 -5.27
CA SER A 89 -24.13 -7.30 -6.27
C SER A 89 -22.62 -7.21 -6.59
N GLY A 90 -21.84 -8.24 -6.27
CA GLY A 90 -20.39 -8.28 -6.43
C GLY A 90 -19.72 -9.10 -5.32
N TRP A 91 -18.40 -9.00 -5.21
CA TRP A 91 -17.65 -9.66 -4.13
C TRP A 91 -16.37 -8.91 -3.78
N ILE A 92 -15.87 -9.17 -2.59
CA ILE A 92 -14.54 -8.74 -2.12
C ILE A 92 -13.72 -9.95 -1.71
N ARG A 93 -12.45 -9.94 -2.09
CA ARG A 93 -11.49 -10.99 -1.77
C ARG A 93 -10.18 -10.39 -1.27
N VAL A 94 -9.65 -10.98 -0.22
CA VAL A 94 -8.34 -10.66 0.37
C VAL A 94 -7.47 -11.91 0.29
N VAL A 95 -6.32 -11.78 -0.37
CA VAL A 95 -5.34 -12.88 -0.52
C VAL A 95 -3.99 -12.42 -0.01
N HIS A 96 -3.34 -13.26 0.80
CA HIS A 96 -1.96 -13.10 1.23
C HIS A 96 -1.09 -14.03 0.38
N HIS A 97 -0.42 -13.45 -0.62
CA HIS A 97 0.47 -14.18 -1.51
C HIS A 97 1.82 -14.36 -0.85
N ASN A 98 2.44 -15.53 -1.01
CA ASN A 98 3.72 -15.89 -0.42
C ASN A 98 3.79 -15.65 1.11
N ALA A 99 2.70 -15.99 1.82
CA ALA A 99 2.51 -15.65 3.23
C ALA A 99 3.59 -16.21 4.17
N THR A 100 4.22 -17.32 3.78
CA THR A 100 5.21 -18.07 4.57
C THR A 100 6.60 -18.07 3.91
N GLY A 101 6.82 -17.24 2.89
CA GLY A 101 8.07 -17.24 2.12
C GLY A 101 8.25 -18.44 1.17
N SER A 102 7.34 -19.42 1.18
CA SER A 102 7.43 -20.65 0.38
C SER A 102 6.66 -20.59 -0.96
N GLY A 103 6.23 -19.41 -1.38
CA GLY A 103 5.48 -19.15 -2.63
C GLY A 103 3.99 -19.49 -2.58
N ASN A 104 3.43 -19.86 -1.42
CA ASN A 104 2.03 -20.26 -1.29
C ASN A 104 1.10 -19.04 -1.14
N GLU A 105 -0.09 -19.12 -1.73
CA GLU A 105 -1.16 -18.14 -1.55
C GLU A 105 -2.14 -18.58 -0.47
N GLU A 106 -2.56 -17.65 0.37
CA GLU A 106 -3.57 -17.87 1.40
C GLU A 106 -4.76 -16.93 1.19
N GLN A 107 -5.96 -17.50 1.03
CA GLN A 107 -7.18 -16.71 0.92
C GLN A 107 -7.71 -16.34 2.31
N ILE A 108 -7.38 -15.14 2.77
CA ILE A 108 -7.82 -14.62 4.08
C ILE A 108 -9.33 -14.42 4.12
N TYR A 109 -9.89 -13.86 3.04
CA TYR A 109 -11.31 -13.51 3.00
C TYR A 109 -11.85 -13.57 1.58
N ASN A 110 -13.08 -14.08 1.41
CA ASN A 110 -13.77 -14.08 0.14
C ASN A 110 -15.28 -14.18 0.39
N ALA A 111 -16.02 -13.12 0.05
CA ALA A 111 -17.45 -13.07 0.31
C ALA A 111 -18.19 -12.16 -0.69
N SER A 112 -19.48 -12.44 -0.89
CA SER A 112 -20.36 -11.59 -1.69
C SER A 112 -20.57 -10.22 -1.04
N LEU A 113 -20.75 -9.20 -1.87
CA LEU A 113 -21.15 -7.85 -1.47
C LEU A 113 -22.57 -7.58 -1.97
N GLY A 114 -23.51 -7.49 -1.05
CA GLY A 114 -24.81 -6.90 -1.35
C GLY A 114 -24.76 -5.38 -1.51
N SER A 115 -25.85 -4.80 -1.98
CA SER A 115 -26.02 -3.36 -2.16
C SER A 115 -27.41 -2.87 -1.79
N VAL A 116 -27.51 -1.57 -1.49
CA VAL A 116 -28.79 -0.83 -1.43
C VAL A 116 -28.68 0.31 -2.42
N SER A 117 -29.53 0.31 -3.44
CA SER A 117 -29.40 1.18 -4.60
C SER A 117 -30.67 1.98 -4.89
N TYR A 118 -30.49 3.19 -5.38
CA TYR A 118 -31.51 3.97 -6.08
C TYR A 118 -31.26 3.84 -7.58
N ARG A 119 -32.28 3.40 -8.34
CA ARG A 119 -32.21 3.18 -9.78
C ARG A 119 -33.21 4.08 -10.50
N ASN A 120 -32.73 4.87 -11.46
CA ASN A 120 -33.57 5.70 -12.32
C ASN A 120 -32.95 5.82 -13.72
N GLY A 121 -33.47 5.04 -14.67
CA GLY A 121 -32.93 4.94 -16.03
C GLY A 121 -31.46 4.52 -16.03
N ASP A 122 -30.59 5.35 -16.61
CA ASP A 122 -29.14 5.09 -16.72
C ASP A 122 -28.33 5.54 -15.48
N THR A 123 -29.01 6.06 -14.46
CA THR A 123 -28.37 6.49 -13.21
C THR A 123 -28.66 5.49 -12.09
N GLU A 124 -27.59 5.05 -11.43
CA GLU A 124 -27.65 4.18 -10.26
C GLU A 124 -26.77 4.79 -9.18
N ILE A 125 -27.32 4.99 -7.98
CA ILE A 125 -26.54 5.36 -6.79
C ILE A 125 -26.67 4.20 -5.81
N ALA A 126 -25.58 3.60 -5.38
CA ALA A 126 -25.62 2.42 -4.53
C ALA A 126 -24.67 2.52 -3.36
N TYR A 127 -25.17 2.14 -2.18
CA TYR A 127 -24.36 1.72 -1.06
C TYR A 127 -23.86 0.28 -1.32
N GLN A 128 -22.55 0.05 -1.27
CA GLN A 128 -21.95 -1.27 -1.36
C GLN A 128 -20.60 -1.29 -0.63
N GLY A 129 -20.37 -2.33 0.19
CA GLY A 129 -19.08 -2.55 0.86
C GLY A 129 -18.67 -1.42 1.79
N GLY A 130 -19.63 -0.71 2.38
CA GLY A 130 -19.38 0.45 3.23
C GLY A 130 -19.17 1.78 2.50
N GLY A 131 -19.21 1.83 1.16
CA GLY A 131 -19.09 3.07 0.38
C GLY A 131 -20.34 3.38 -0.41
N VAL A 132 -20.47 4.62 -0.90
CA VAL A 132 -21.54 5.04 -1.81
C VAL A 132 -20.97 5.40 -3.16
N TRP A 133 -21.51 4.78 -4.20
CA TRP A 133 -21.04 4.88 -5.57
C TRP A 133 -22.15 5.43 -6.44
N GLU A 134 -21.81 6.29 -7.39
CA GLU A 134 -22.72 6.70 -8.46
C GLU A 134 -22.22 6.18 -9.79
N ARG A 135 -23.10 5.54 -10.54
CA ARG A 135 -22.86 5.08 -11.91
C ARG A 135 -23.77 5.84 -12.87
N ARG A 136 -23.19 6.33 -13.97
CA ARG A 136 -23.91 6.93 -15.10
C ARG A 136 -23.37 6.33 -16.40
N GLY A 137 -24.19 5.58 -17.11
CA GLY A 137 -23.73 4.80 -18.26
C GLY A 137 -22.63 3.81 -17.86
N ASN A 138 -21.46 3.92 -18.48
CA ASN A 138 -20.35 2.99 -18.25
C ASN A 138 -19.38 3.43 -17.15
N GLY A 139 -19.49 4.68 -16.68
CA GLY A 139 -18.58 5.26 -15.69
C GLY A 139 -19.12 5.18 -14.26
N SER A 140 -18.24 4.99 -13.28
CA SER A 140 -18.60 5.08 -11.85
C SER A 140 -17.69 6.00 -11.05
N VAL A 141 -18.26 6.72 -10.08
CA VAL A 141 -17.54 7.63 -9.18
C VAL A 141 -17.95 7.42 -7.73
N MET A 142 -17.02 7.68 -6.82
CA MET A 142 -17.28 7.63 -5.39
C MET A 142 -18.03 8.89 -4.91
N ARG A 143 -19.06 8.70 -4.09
CA ARG A 143 -19.74 9.77 -3.34
C ARG A 143 -19.39 9.75 -1.86
N SER A 144 -19.32 8.57 -1.26
CA SER A 144 -18.88 8.36 0.13
C SER A 144 -17.83 7.25 0.16
N PRO A 145 -16.68 7.45 0.84
CA PRO A 145 -15.65 6.44 0.90
C PRO A 145 -16.05 5.25 1.79
N PRO A 146 -15.65 4.02 1.45
CA PRO A 146 -15.77 2.89 2.34
C PRO A 146 -14.87 3.01 3.57
N GLU A 147 -15.20 2.23 4.60
CA GLU A 147 -14.44 2.10 5.85
C GLU A 147 -13.09 1.34 5.68
N PHE A 148 -12.46 1.46 4.52
CA PHE A 148 -11.13 0.94 4.23
C PHE A 148 -10.10 2.00 4.67
N ASN A 149 -9.32 1.67 5.70
CA ASN A 149 -8.29 2.57 6.23
C ASN A 149 -6.91 1.92 6.13
N TYR A 150 -6.00 2.58 5.44
CA TYR A 150 -4.62 2.15 5.31
C TYR A 150 -3.67 3.26 5.75
N ARG A 151 -2.93 3.02 6.84
CA ARG A 151 -1.98 3.98 7.43
C ARG A 151 -0.84 3.26 8.16
N ARG A 152 0.39 3.76 8.03
CA ARG A 152 1.58 3.26 8.75
C ARG A 152 1.68 1.72 8.72
N ALA A 153 1.65 1.17 7.51
CA ALA A 153 1.64 -0.26 7.25
C ALA A 153 0.50 -1.08 7.88
N THR A 154 -0.57 -0.43 8.34
CA THR A 154 -1.76 -1.09 8.87
C THR A 154 -2.91 -0.93 7.90
N LEU A 155 -3.45 -2.05 7.40
CA LEU A 155 -4.75 -2.10 6.72
C LEU A 155 -5.83 -2.53 7.72
N THR A 156 -6.86 -1.72 7.86
CA THR A 156 -8.11 -2.06 8.55
C THR A 156 -9.24 -2.11 7.54
N LEU A 157 -9.85 -3.29 7.43
CA LEU A 157 -10.90 -3.62 6.47
C LEU A 157 -12.10 -4.27 7.19
N PRO A 158 -13.09 -3.46 7.60
CA PRO A 158 -14.41 -3.95 7.95
C PRO A 158 -15.21 -4.22 6.67
N ALA A 159 -15.29 -5.48 6.27
CA ALA A 159 -16.11 -5.91 5.14
C ALA A 159 -17.59 -5.92 5.53
N ILE A 160 -18.31 -4.84 5.20
CA ILE A 160 -19.75 -4.72 5.45
C ILE A 160 -20.53 -5.35 4.29
N ARG A 161 -21.41 -6.30 4.60
CA ARG A 161 -22.21 -7.08 3.64
C ARG A 161 -23.70 -6.87 3.89
N VAL A 162 -24.42 -6.44 2.86
CA VAL A 162 -25.89 -6.49 2.86
C VAL A 162 -26.32 -7.91 2.49
N THR A 163 -27.18 -8.53 3.30
CA THR A 163 -27.57 -9.95 3.13
C THR A 163 -29.03 -10.14 2.74
N THR A 164 -29.81 -9.06 2.63
CA THR A 164 -31.23 -9.10 2.26
C THR A 164 -31.48 -8.70 0.80
N GLU A 165 -32.66 -9.09 0.32
CA GLU A 165 -33.21 -8.65 -0.96
C GLU A 165 -34.53 -7.93 -0.71
N GLY A 166 -34.80 -6.88 -1.47
CA GLY A 166 -36.03 -6.13 -1.35
C GLY A 166 -36.14 -5.03 -2.39
N GLN A 167 -37.35 -4.57 -2.65
CA GLN A 167 -37.58 -3.43 -3.53
C GLN A 167 -38.73 -2.58 -3.00
N ALA A 168 -38.61 -1.27 -3.11
CA ALA A 168 -39.64 -0.33 -2.73
C ALA A 168 -39.69 0.85 -3.71
N SER A 169 -40.89 1.40 -3.90
CA SER A 169 -41.15 2.58 -4.72
C SER A 169 -42.03 3.55 -3.95
N GLY A 170 -42.03 4.82 -4.35
CA GLY A 170 -42.68 5.89 -3.60
C GLY A 170 -41.79 6.39 -2.47
N ARG A 171 -42.39 6.79 -1.35
CA ARG A 171 -41.63 7.25 -0.19
C ARG A 171 -41.19 6.03 0.62
N THR A 172 -39.88 5.87 0.79
CA THR A 172 -39.31 4.65 1.40
C THR A 172 -38.50 4.97 2.65
N THR A 173 -38.60 4.11 3.66
CA THR A 173 -37.70 4.08 4.81
C THR A 173 -36.84 2.82 4.77
N GLY A 174 -35.52 2.97 4.91
CA GLY A 174 -34.61 1.85 5.10
C GLY A 174 -34.42 1.56 6.59
N VAL A 175 -34.70 0.33 7.02
CA VAL A 175 -34.38 -0.17 8.35
C VAL A 175 -33.15 -1.06 8.24
N VAL A 176 -32.06 -0.69 8.91
CA VAL A 176 -30.83 -1.48 8.96
C VAL A 176 -30.78 -2.21 10.29
N THR A 177 -30.52 -3.50 10.27
CA THR A 177 -30.35 -4.35 11.45
C THR A 177 -29.06 -5.13 11.35
N GLN A 178 -28.43 -5.38 12.50
CA GLN A 178 -27.28 -6.26 12.57
C GLN A 178 -27.76 -7.70 12.35
N ALA A 179 -27.22 -8.38 11.33
CA ALA A 179 -27.61 -9.76 11.03
C ALA A 179 -26.92 -10.73 12.01
N ASN A 180 -25.63 -10.53 12.22
CA ASN A 180 -24.75 -11.35 13.05
C ASN A 180 -23.75 -10.47 13.80
N ASP A 181 -23.19 -11.01 14.89
CA ASP A 181 -22.06 -10.38 15.57
C ASP A 181 -20.87 -10.21 14.62
N SER A 182 -20.16 -9.09 14.76
CA SER A 182 -18.94 -8.82 13.98
C SER A 182 -17.93 -9.95 14.18
N ARG A 183 -17.44 -10.52 13.08
CA ARG A 183 -16.49 -11.64 13.09
C ARG A 183 -15.10 -11.16 12.70
N ARG A 184 -14.13 -11.32 13.60
CA ARG A 184 -12.71 -11.11 13.26
C ARG A 184 -12.22 -12.23 12.36
N VAL A 185 -11.82 -11.88 11.15
CA VAL A 185 -11.28 -12.80 10.14
C VAL A 185 -9.76 -12.88 10.24
N PHE A 186 -9.09 -11.73 10.36
CA PHE A 186 -7.65 -11.63 10.56
C PHE A 186 -7.33 -10.49 11.54
N PRO A 187 -6.40 -10.65 12.49
CA PRO A 187 -5.69 -11.89 12.83
C PRO A 187 -6.58 -12.93 13.52
N ASN A 188 -6.21 -14.20 13.46
CA ASN A 188 -6.94 -15.32 14.06
C ASN A 188 -6.02 -16.28 14.80
N SER A 189 -5.87 -16.07 16.12
CA SER A 189 -5.03 -16.88 17.02
C SER A 189 -5.42 -18.38 17.09
N SER A 190 -6.61 -18.75 16.61
CA SER A 190 -7.06 -20.14 16.56
C SER A 190 -6.73 -20.82 15.22
N ALA A 191 -6.13 -20.10 14.27
CA ALA A 191 -5.72 -20.60 12.96
C ALA A 191 -4.20 -20.52 12.79
N SER A 192 -3.68 -21.29 11.83
CA SER A 192 -2.27 -21.28 11.42
C SER A 192 -2.19 -21.44 9.91
N TYR A 193 -1.12 -20.93 9.32
CA TYR A 193 -0.73 -21.24 7.95
C TYR A 193 -0.43 -22.75 7.79
N PRO A 194 -0.40 -23.27 6.54
CA PRO A 194 -0.14 -24.69 6.28
C PRO A 194 1.20 -25.22 6.84
N ASP A 195 2.18 -24.36 7.02
CA ASP A 195 3.50 -24.66 7.59
C ASP A 195 3.53 -24.60 9.13
N GLY A 196 2.41 -24.25 9.77
CA GLY A 196 2.29 -24.09 11.22
C GLY A 196 2.58 -22.68 11.73
N THR A 197 2.94 -21.73 10.86
CA THR A 197 3.15 -20.33 11.24
C THR A 197 1.84 -19.72 11.75
N ALA A 198 1.92 -18.86 12.77
CA ALA A 198 0.74 -18.25 13.38
C ALA A 198 -0.01 -17.36 12.38
N TYR A 199 -1.34 -17.42 12.39
CA TYR A 199 -2.21 -16.58 11.55
C TYR A 199 -2.46 -15.22 12.22
N ASP A 200 -1.37 -14.48 12.46
CA ASP A 200 -1.37 -13.25 13.25
C ASP A 200 -0.54 -12.14 12.59
N ASN A 201 -0.60 -10.94 13.17
CA ASN A 201 0.28 -9.84 12.86
C ASN A 201 1.59 -9.92 13.68
N PRO A 202 2.70 -9.32 13.20
CA PRO A 202 2.84 -8.70 11.88
C PRO A 202 2.96 -9.74 10.76
N ILE A 203 2.47 -9.41 9.57
CA ILE A 203 2.77 -10.16 8.35
C ILE A 203 4.12 -9.68 7.80
N THR A 204 5.03 -10.62 7.54
CA THR A 204 6.45 -10.32 7.24
C THR A 204 6.90 -10.80 5.87
N ALA A 205 6.09 -11.58 5.17
CA ALA A 205 6.46 -12.15 3.88
C ALA A 205 5.39 -11.90 2.81
N GLY A 206 5.83 -11.77 1.57
CA GLY A 206 4.93 -11.71 0.42
C GLY A 206 4.21 -10.38 0.19
N ASN A 207 2.93 -10.45 -0.18
CA ASN A 207 2.08 -9.28 -0.42
C ASN A 207 0.61 -9.60 -0.13
N VAL A 208 -0.20 -8.58 0.10
CA VAL A 208 -1.64 -8.69 0.28
C VAL A 208 -2.35 -8.00 -0.87
N THR A 209 -3.23 -8.73 -1.55
CA THR A 209 -4.13 -8.16 -2.55
C THR A 209 -5.54 -8.04 -1.99
N VAL A 210 -6.19 -6.91 -2.26
CA VAL A 210 -7.63 -6.72 -2.05
C VAL A 210 -8.27 -6.51 -3.41
N THR A 211 -9.06 -7.49 -3.85
CA THR A 211 -9.79 -7.43 -5.11
C THR A 211 -11.28 -7.24 -4.84
N VAL A 212 -11.87 -6.25 -5.52
CA VAL A 212 -13.33 -6.04 -5.54
C VAL A 212 -13.82 -6.27 -6.96
N GLN A 213 -14.79 -7.17 -7.11
CA GLN A 213 -15.58 -7.29 -8.32
C GLN A 213 -16.91 -6.57 -8.09
N SER A 214 -17.22 -5.61 -8.94
CA SER A 214 -18.41 -4.77 -8.78
C SER A 214 -18.75 -4.05 -10.08
N ARG A 215 -20.02 -3.67 -10.26
CA ARG A 215 -20.42 -2.71 -11.31
C ARG A 215 -19.80 -1.32 -11.11
N PHE A 216 -19.32 -1.02 -9.91
CA PHE A 216 -18.67 0.24 -9.52
C PHE A 216 -17.13 0.13 -9.44
N TYR A 217 -16.54 -0.86 -10.12
CA TYR A 217 -15.10 -1.17 -10.02
C TYR A 217 -14.19 0.02 -10.37
N GLU A 218 -14.57 0.91 -11.28
CA GLU A 218 -13.77 2.12 -11.57
C GLU A 218 -13.74 3.07 -10.37
N GLY A 219 -14.88 3.25 -9.68
CA GLY A 219 -14.96 4.00 -8.43
C GLY A 219 -14.10 3.38 -7.33
N TRP A 220 -14.11 2.05 -7.19
CA TRP A 220 -13.22 1.33 -6.27
C TRP A 220 -11.75 1.52 -6.61
N ALA A 221 -11.38 1.50 -7.89
CA ALA A 221 -10.00 1.72 -8.34
C ALA A 221 -9.52 3.14 -8.01
N GLU A 222 -10.34 4.16 -8.27
CA GLU A 222 -10.03 5.55 -7.90
C GLU A 222 -9.94 5.73 -6.37
N PHE A 223 -10.81 5.05 -5.62
CA PHE A 223 -10.71 5.01 -4.17
C PHE A 223 -9.36 4.43 -3.71
N PHE A 224 -8.95 3.26 -4.21
CA PHE A 224 -7.67 2.65 -3.85
C PHE A 224 -6.48 3.55 -4.19
N ARG A 225 -6.47 4.19 -5.37
CA ARG A 225 -5.42 5.13 -5.79
C ARG A 225 -5.34 6.36 -4.88
N SER A 226 -6.48 6.84 -4.39
CA SER A 226 -6.52 8.04 -3.54
C SER A 226 -6.23 7.77 -2.06
N ARG A 227 -6.40 6.52 -1.59
CA ARG A 227 -6.28 6.16 -0.17
C ARG A 227 -5.09 5.26 0.17
N THR A 228 -4.46 4.65 -0.82
CA THR A 228 -3.28 3.81 -0.63
C THR A 228 -2.16 4.29 -1.55
N SER A 229 -0.92 3.91 -1.25
CA SER A 229 0.15 3.98 -2.26
C SER A 229 0.57 2.61 -2.78
N GLY A 230 -0.33 1.63 -2.64
CA GLY A 230 -0.21 0.32 -3.28
C GLY A 230 -0.41 0.40 -4.79
N GLU A 231 -0.01 -0.66 -5.49
CA GLU A 231 -0.20 -0.76 -6.93
C GLU A 231 -1.67 -1.13 -7.22
N VAL A 232 -2.33 -0.36 -8.09
CA VAL A 232 -3.75 -0.55 -8.42
C VAL A 232 -3.92 -1.00 -9.86
N THR A 233 -4.51 -2.17 -10.05
CA THR A 233 -4.83 -2.74 -11.36
C THR A 233 -6.35 -2.79 -11.58
N VAL A 234 -6.75 -2.65 -12.85
CA VAL A 234 -8.16 -2.67 -13.27
C VAL A 234 -8.33 -3.67 -14.40
N ASP A 235 -9.28 -4.59 -14.23
CA ASP A 235 -9.72 -5.52 -15.26
C ASP A 235 -11.15 -5.16 -15.66
N HIS A 236 -11.29 -4.52 -16.81
CA HIS A 236 -12.57 -4.06 -17.34
C HIS A 236 -13.48 -5.22 -17.80
N ASP A 237 -12.90 -6.32 -18.28
CA ASP A 237 -13.66 -7.48 -18.79
C ASP A 237 -14.33 -8.24 -17.64
N SER A 238 -13.62 -8.39 -16.52
CA SER A 238 -14.15 -9.01 -15.30
C SER A 238 -14.80 -8.01 -14.33
N GLN A 239 -14.76 -6.70 -14.63
CA GLN A 239 -15.21 -5.61 -13.76
C GLN A 239 -14.58 -5.67 -12.36
N ARG A 240 -13.24 -5.72 -12.31
CA ARG A 240 -12.47 -5.85 -11.06
C ARG A 240 -11.52 -4.68 -10.85
N ALA A 241 -11.40 -4.26 -9.61
CA ALA A 241 -10.34 -3.39 -9.13
C ALA A 241 -9.54 -4.15 -8.06
N THR A 242 -8.21 -4.14 -8.20
CA THR A 242 -7.30 -4.79 -7.24
C THR A 242 -6.29 -3.77 -6.76
N VAL A 243 -6.07 -3.73 -5.45
CA VAL A 243 -4.92 -3.05 -4.84
C VAL A 243 -3.97 -4.09 -4.26
N GLU A 244 -2.69 -3.96 -4.56
CA GLU A 244 -1.60 -4.76 -4.00
C GLU A 244 -0.81 -3.93 -2.99
N LEU A 245 -0.66 -4.47 -1.79
CA LEU A 245 0.15 -3.93 -0.71
C LEU A 245 1.26 -4.94 -0.40
N VAL A 246 2.51 -4.58 -0.65
CA VAL A 246 3.66 -5.48 -0.46
C VAL A 246 4.00 -5.55 1.03
N THR A 247 4.37 -6.69 1.61
CA THR A 247 4.86 -6.66 3.01
C THR A 247 6.24 -6.00 3.06
N PRO A 248 6.56 -5.21 4.10
CA PRO A 248 7.95 -4.82 4.30
C PRO A 248 8.72 -6.11 4.60
N ASP A 249 9.86 -6.26 3.95
CA ASP A 249 10.75 -7.40 4.14
C ASP A 249 12.00 -6.83 4.76
N THR A 250 12.11 -6.92 6.08
CA THR A 250 13.31 -6.47 6.79
C THR A 250 14.27 -7.64 6.87
N ILE A 251 15.49 -7.46 6.42
CA ILE A 251 16.52 -8.50 6.54
C ILE A 251 16.70 -8.86 8.02
N GLY A 252 16.71 -7.86 8.93
CA GLY A 252 16.82 -8.11 10.36
C GLY A 252 18.02 -9.00 10.67
N LYS A 253 17.81 -10.05 11.47
CA LYS A 253 18.80 -11.13 11.65
C LYS A 253 18.84 -12.03 10.42
N PHE A 254 20.03 -12.20 9.85
CA PHE A 254 20.29 -13.14 8.76
C PHE A 254 21.39 -14.14 9.12
N GLU A 255 21.30 -15.33 8.53
CA GLU A 255 22.37 -16.32 8.56
C GLU A 255 23.34 -16.09 7.38
N MET A 256 24.62 -16.40 7.57
CA MET A 256 25.58 -16.21 6.47
C MET A 256 25.27 -17.06 5.24
N LEU A 257 24.59 -18.19 5.40
CA LEU A 257 24.21 -19.03 4.25
C LEU A 257 23.23 -18.30 3.30
N GLU A 258 22.38 -17.42 3.82
CA GLU A 258 21.37 -16.69 3.05
C GLU A 258 22.02 -15.64 2.14
N VAL A 259 22.94 -14.84 2.70
CA VAL A 259 23.64 -13.79 1.94
C VAL A 259 24.75 -14.33 1.02
N LEU A 260 25.25 -15.54 1.25
CA LEU A 260 26.19 -16.23 0.35
C LEU A 260 25.50 -16.95 -0.82
N GLY A 261 24.17 -17.03 -0.82
CA GLY A 261 23.40 -17.60 -1.93
C GLY A 261 23.48 -16.76 -3.20
N GLU A 262 23.17 -17.35 -4.36
CA GLU A 262 23.20 -16.63 -5.65
C GLU A 262 22.27 -15.41 -5.68
N ASP A 263 21.16 -15.47 -4.93
CA ASP A 263 20.13 -14.43 -4.89
C ASP A 263 20.35 -13.37 -3.79
N GLY A 264 21.19 -13.66 -2.78
CA GLY A 264 21.32 -12.83 -1.57
C GLY A 264 20.02 -12.71 -0.76
N VAL A 265 19.95 -11.70 0.11
CA VAL A 265 18.76 -11.39 0.93
C VAL A 265 18.25 -10.00 0.58
N THR A 266 16.97 -9.89 0.23
CA THR A 266 16.39 -8.63 -0.26
C THR A 266 15.59 -7.93 0.83
N ALA A 267 16.01 -6.72 1.15
CA ALA A 267 15.31 -5.74 1.95
C ALA A 267 14.24 -5.02 1.13
N ARG A 268 13.06 -4.80 1.71
CA ARG A 268 11.98 -3.98 1.16
C ARG A 268 11.37 -3.08 2.23
N GLY A 269 11.03 -1.88 1.81
CA GLY A 269 10.29 -0.89 2.58
C GLY A 269 11.09 0.04 3.45
N LYS A 270 12.38 0.19 3.14
CA LYS A 270 13.22 1.20 3.79
C LYS A 270 12.63 2.60 3.60
N ALA A 271 12.54 3.36 4.68
CA ALA A 271 12.15 4.76 4.62
C ALA A 271 13.18 5.61 3.86
N PRO A 272 12.78 6.75 3.27
CA PRO A 272 13.71 7.71 2.70
C PRO A 272 14.67 8.28 3.76
N GLY A 273 15.90 8.62 3.34
CA GLY A 273 16.90 9.24 4.21
C GLY A 273 17.78 8.24 4.97
N HIS A 274 18.49 8.76 5.96
CA HIS A 274 19.44 8.02 6.82
C HIS A 274 18.69 7.23 7.88
N THR A 275 18.22 6.05 7.48
CA THR A 275 17.33 5.22 8.28
C THR A 275 17.97 3.90 8.71
N LEU A 276 19.25 3.68 8.38
CA LEU A 276 19.97 2.47 8.76
C LEU A 276 20.36 2.59 10.23
N SER A 277 19.82 1.71 11.07
CA SER A 277 20.02 1.74 12.52
C SER A 277 21.05 0.73 13.00
N ASP A 278 21.18 -0.39 12.30
CA ASP A 278 22.14 -1.44 12.62
C ASP A 278 22.63 -2.10 11.33
N PHE A 279 23.95 -2.30 11.20
CA PHE A 279 24.51 -3.25 10.26
C PHE A 279 25.75 -3.92 10.89
N ASN A 280 25.50 -5.03 11.56
CA ASN A 280 26.48 -5.79 12.32
C ASN A 280 26.64 -7.20 11.76
N VAL A 281 27.87 -7.71 11.66
CA VAL A 281 28.14 -9.08 11.23
C VAL A 281 29.16 -9.73 12.14
N THR A 282 28.89 -10.98 12.52
CA THR A 282 29.79 -11.84 13.29
C THR A 282 30.10 -13.07 12.48
N LEU A 283 31.38 -13.27 12.18
CA LEU A 283 31.88 -14.38 11.38
C LEU A 283 32.71 -15.32 12.24
N GLU A 284 32.38 -16.60 12.16
CA GLU A 284 33.04 -17.70 12.88
C GLU A 284 33.74 -18.64 11.90
N THR A 285 34.66 -19.46 12.40
CA THR A 285 35.41 -20.45 11.58
C THR A 285 35.25 -21.86 12.14
N GLU A 286 35.37 -22.88 11.30
CA GLU A 286 35.17 -24.29 11.68
C GLU A 286 36.32 -24.90 12.55
N GLY A 287 37.05 -24.11 13.34
CA GLY A 287 37.89 -24.61 14.44
C GLY A 287 39.21 -25.34 14.06
N ASN A 288 39.95 -24.86 13.06
CA ASN A 288 41.20 -25.49 12.59
C ASN A 288 42.50 -24.72 12.99
N GLY A 289 42.42 -23.76 13.90
CA GLY A 289 43.58 -23.08 14.48
C GLY A 289 44.41 -22.21 13.52
N ASN A 290 43.81 -21.69 12.44
CA ASN A 290 44.41 -20.67 11.56
C ASN A 290 43.37 -19.62 11.15
N SER A 291 42.41 -19.36 12.03
CA SER A 291 41.21 -18.57 11.76
C SER A 291 41.55 -17.18 11.22
N PHE A 292 40.90 -16.82 10.12
CA PHE A 292 41.01 -15.51 9.45
C PHE A 292 42.45 -15.14 9.02
N ASN A 293 43.34 -16.11 8.79
CA ASN A 293 44.64 -15.82 8.19
C ASN A 293 44.53 -15.69 6.67
N ASN A 294 44.92 -14.54 6.12
CA ASN A 294 44.81 -14.21 4.69
C ASN A 294 43.37 -14.39 4.16
N GLN A 295 42.42 -13.76 4.86
CA GLN A 295 41.00 -13.78 4.51
C GLN A 295 40.59 -12.44 3.92
N GLU A 296 39.74 -12.51 2.89
CA GLU A 296 39.01 -11.37 2.35
C GLU A 296 37.51 -11.69 2.38
N VAL A 297 36.72 -10.74 2.87
CA VAL A 297 35.26 -10.84 2.94
C VAL A 297 34.65 -9.58 2.35
N ASP A 298 33.71 -9.77 1.44
CA ASP A 298 32.93 -8.70 0.84
C ASP A 298 31.47 -8.81 1.29
N PHE A 299 30.88 -7.70 1.71
CA PHE A 299 29.43 -7.53 1.83
C PHE A 299 28.99 -6.51 0.81
N THR A 300 28.05 -6.85 -0.04
CA THR A 300 27.60 -6.00 -1.14
C THR A 300 26.10 -5.74 -1.02
N VAL A 301 25.73 -4.46 -1.02
CA VAL A 301 24.35 -3.98 -1.11
C VAL A 301 24.11 -3.47 -2.52
N THR A 302 23.11 -4.00 -3.22
CA THR A 302 22.75 -3.61 -4.59
C THR A 302 21.32 -3.10 -4.69
N SER A 303 21.10 -2.11 -5.56
CA SER A 303 19.76 -1.72 -6.02
C SER A 303 19.85 -1.11 -7.42
N GLY A 304 19.24 -1.78 -8.40
CA GLY A 304 19.35 -1.43 -9.81
C GLY A 304 20.81 -1.40 -10.28
N SER A 305 21.30 -0.22 -10.68
CA SER A 305 22.70 -0.01 -11.12
C SER A 305 23.65 0.43 -10.00
N LYS A 306 23.15 0.58 -8.76
CA LYS A 306 23.93 1.04 -7.61
C LYS A 306 24.48 -0.15 -6.84
N THR A 307 25.71 -0.01 -6.37
CA THR A 307 26.43 -1.03 -5.59
C THR A 307 27.18 -0.35 -4.46
N LEU A 308 27.05 -0.87 -3.23
CA LEU A 308 27.84 -0.48 -2.07
C LEU A 308 28.52 -1.73 -1.51
N THR A 309 29.85 -1.76 -1.51
CA THR A 309 30.63 -2.91 -1.08
C THR A 309 31.49 -2.55 0.13
N TYR A 310 31.42 -3.39 1.16
CA TYR A 310 32.30 -3.40 2.32
C TYR A 310 33.30 -4.54 2.15
N ASN A 311 34.57 -4.21 1.96
CA ASN A 311 35.65 -5.17 1.80
C ASN A 311 36.53 -5.17 3.05
N ILE A 312 36.68 -6.33 3.68
CA ILE A 312 37.46 -6.54 4.90
C ILE A 312 38.55 -7.55 4.59
N VAL A 313 39.80 -7.14 4.79
CA VAL A 313 40.98 -7.99 4.58
C VAL A 313 41.75 -8.18 5.88
N THR A 314 41.94 -9.44 6.26
CA THR A 314 42.75 -9.87 7.40
C THR A 314 44.06 -10.50 6.89
N SER A 315 45.18 -9.80 7.07
CA SER A 315 46.48 -10.30 6.61
C SER A 315 47.09 -11.36 7.53
N LYS A 316 46.85 -11.25 8.85
CA LYS A 316 47.33 -12.18 9.88
C LYS A 316 46.18 -12.56 10.82
N GLY A 317 45.93 -13.87 10.93
CA GLY A 317 44.93 -14.44 11.84
C GLY A 317 45.42 -14.58 13.28
N CYS A 318 44.62 -15.25 14.12
CA CYS A 318 44.87 -15.37 15.56
C CYS A 318 46.24 -15.99 15.90
N LYS A 319 46.61 -17.08 15.24
CA LYS A 319 47.85 -17.82 15.47
C LYS A 319 49.13 -17.03 15.13
N GLN A 320 49.03 -15.99 14.30
CA GLN A 320 50.15 -15.25 13.74
C GLN A 320 50.40 -13.94 14.49
N GLY A 321 49.56 -13.66 15.50
CA GLY A 321 49.45 -12.34 16.11
C GLY A 321 48.67 -11.42 15.19
N VAL A 322 47.43 -11.12 15.59
CA VAL A 322 46.48 -10.31 14.83
C VAL A 322 47.14 -9.02 14.33
N GLY A 323 47.19 -8.86 13.01
CA GLY A 323 47.74 -7.67 12.34
C GLY A 323 46.68 -6.58 12.18
N PRO A 324 47.06 -5.41 11.62
CA PRO A 324 46.06 -4.43 11.22
C PRO A 324 45.11 -5.02 10.16
N LEU A 325 43.85 -4.62 10.24
CA LEU A 325 42.83 -4.93 9.24
C LEU A 325 42.78 -3.83 8.20
N SER A 326 42.47 -4.21 6.96
CA SER A 326 42.09 -3.25 5.93
C SER A 326 40.59 -3.28 5.74
N VAL A 327 39.97 -2.11 5.86
CA VAL A 327 38.54 -1.91 5.61
C VAL A 327 38.41 -0.92 4.45
N THR A 328 37.65 -1.31 3.43
CA THR A 328 37.34 -0.47 2.28
C THR A 328 35.83 -0.43 2.07
N VAL A 329 35.29 0.77 1.88
CA VAL A 329 33.88 0.98 1.50
C VAL A 329 33.86 1.61 0.11
N THR A 330 33.22 0.94 -0.84
CA THR A 330 33.14 1.39 -2.22
C THR A 330 31.68 1.54 -2.63
N TYR A 331 31.29 2.74 -3.05
CA TYR A 331 30.01 2.98 -3.68
C TYR A 331 30.20 3.22 -5.18
N ALA A 332 29.41 2.56 -6.01
CA ALA A 332 29.43 2.74 -7.45
C ALA A 332 28.01 2.80 -8.02
N ASN A 333 27.85 3.53 -9.12
CA ASN A 333 26.68 3.49 -9.98
C ASN A 333 27.12 3.50 -11.45
N SER A 334 26.18 3.73 -12.38
CA SER A 334 26.49 3.76 -13.82
C SER A 334 27.44 4.87 -14.27
N SER A 335 27.72 5.89 -13.45
CA SER A 335 28.49 7.07 -13.84
C SER A 335 29.64 7.44 -12.91
N ALA A 336 29.65 6.96 -11.67
CA ALA A 336 30.63 7.33 -10.67
C ALA A 336 31.00 6.16 -9.75
N SER A 337 32.21 6.20 -9.21
CA SER A 337 32.69 5.31 -8.15
C SER A 337 33.41 6.13 -7.08
N GLN A 338 33.20 5.78 -5.82
CA GLN A 338 33.70 6.46 -4.63
C GLN A 338 34.25 5.42 -3.68
N GLU A 339 35.50 5.59 -3.24
CA GLU A 339 36.20 4.65 -2.37
C GLU A 339 36.65 5.34 -1.09
N TRP A 340 36.44 4.67 0.03
CA TRP A 340 36.86 5.07 1.37
C TRP A 340 37.66 3.94 1.99
N LYS A 341 38.80 4.24 2.60
CA LYS A 341 39.72 3.19 3.04
C LYS A 341 40.38 3.50 4.37
N ASN A 342 40.62 2.46 5.14
CA ASN A 342 41.57 2.45 6.25
C ASN A 342 42.30 1.11 6.28
N SER A 343 43.61 1.12 5.98
CA SER A 343 44.45 -0.09 5.93
C SER A 343 45.19 -0.38 7.24
N SER A 344 44.91 0.40 8.29
CA SER A 344 45.62 0.36 9.58
C SER A 344 44.66 0.25 10.76
N VAL A 345 43.47 -0.35 10.56
CA VAL A 345 42.50 -0.56 11.63
C VAL A 345 43.11 -1.52 12.67
N PRO A 346 43.10 -1.18 13.97
CA PRO A 346 43.62 -2.07 15.02
C PRO A 346 42.89 -3.41 15.01
N GLY A 347 43.57 -4.49 14.65
CA GLY A 347 42.86 -5.74 14.37
C GLY A 347 42.30 -6.48 15.57
N SER A 348 42.70 -6.16 16.80
CA SER A 348 42.24 -6.85 18.02
C SER A 348 41.38 -5.97 18.94
N SER A 349 40.92 -4.81 18.48
CA SER A 349 40.12 -3.89 19.30
C SER A 349 39.24 -2.98 18.47
N GLY A 350 38.17 -2.46 19.08
CA GLY A 350 37.26 -1.52 18.43
C GLY A 350 36.08 -2.22 17.74
N PRO A 351 35.32 -1.49 16.92
CA PRO A 351 34.08 -2.00 16.33
C PRO A 351 34.32 -3.02 15.20
N ILE A 352 35.45 -2.93 14.50
CA ILE A 352 35.86 -3.90 13.48
C ILE A 352 37.13 -4.59 13.98
N ARG A 353 37.01 -5.85 14.40
CA ARG A 353 38.09 -6.57 15.07
C ARG A 353 37.98 -8.09 14.91
N LEU A 354 39.13 -8.75 15.04
CA LEU A 354 39.26 -10.19 15.20
C LEU A 354 39.48 -10.51 16.67
N ASP A 355 38.45 -11.06 17.31
CA ASP A 355 38.49 -11.57 18.68
C ASP A 355 39.04 -12.99 18.68
N CYS A 356 40.15 -13.21 19.39
CA CYS A 356 40.83 -14.51 19.41
C CYS A 356 40.69 -15.21 20.76
N ASN A 357 40.31 -16.48 20.75
CA ASN A 357 40.36 -17.39 21.88
C ASN A 357 41.34 -18.53 21.58
N GLY A 358 42.62 -18.31 21.88
CA GLY A 358 43.68 -19.19 21.39
C GLY A 358 43.88 -19.00 19.89
N ASP A 359 43.85 -20.11 19.13
CA ASP A 359 44.01 -20.08 17.67
C ASP A 359 42.67 -19.93 16.92
N ASP A 360 41.55 -20.04 17.63
CA ASP A 360 40.20 -19.81 17.10
C ASP A 360 39.87 -18.32 17.15
N GLY A 361 39.20 -17.83 16.12
CA GLY A 361 38.89 -16.42 15.97
C GLY A 361 37.46 -16.19 15.53
N THR A 362 36.90 -15.08 16.02
CA THR A 362 35.61 -14.52 15.65
C THR A 362 35.84 -13.12 15.07
N LEU A 363 35.44 -12.89 13.83
CA LEU A 363 35.55 -11.58 13.19
C LEU A 363 34.25 -10.79 13.40
N VAL A 364 34.34 -9.69 14.15
CA VAL A 364 33.24 -8.81 14.50
C VAL A 364 33.33 -7.55 13.64
N LEU A 365 32.24 -7.25 12.93
CA LEU A 365 32.14 -6.17 11.97
C LEU A 365 30.93 -5.29 12.31
N ASP A 366 31.15 -4.04 12.69
CA ASP A 366 30.08 -3.05 12.89
C ASP A 366 30.22 -1.92 11.86
N PHE A 367 29.38 -2.00 10.82
CA PHE A 367 29.34 -1.03 9.72
C PHE A 367 28.52 0.22 10.06
N THR A 368 27.86 0.24 11.21
CA THR A 368 27.17 1.40 11.78
C THR A 368 27.96 2.06 12.92
N SER A 369 29.26 1.79 12.99
CA SER A 369 30.14 2.28 14.05
C SER A 369 30.82 3.62 13.73
N SER A 370 31.55 4.13 14.72
CA SER A 370 32.41 5.30 14.57
C SER A 370 33.78 4.99 13.90
N GLN A 371 33.97 3.81 13.28
CA GLN A 371 35.22 3.49 12.60
C GLN A 371 35.51 4.51 11.50
N SER A 372 36.66 5.19 11.56
CA SER A 372 37.02 6.23 10.60
C SER A 372 37.65 5.63 9.34
N LEU A 373 37.23 6.12 8.17
CA LEU A 373 37.81 5.85 6.85
C LEU A 373 38.13 7.14 6.12
N GLU A 374 39.10 7.08 5.22
CA GLU A 374 39.62 8.21 4.45
C GLU A 374 39.20 8.12 2.98
N TYR A 375 38.73 9.23 2.42
CA TYR A 375 38.30 9.29 1.02
C TYR A 375 39.48 9.17 0.05
N GLN A 376 39.39 8.22 -0.88
CA GLN A 376 40.44 7.90 -1.86
C GLN A 376 40.13 8.42 -3.27
N GLY A 377 38.95 9.02 -3.49
CA GLY A 377 38.54 9.48 -4.81
C GLY A 377 39.32 10.70 -5.30
N SER A 378 39.43 10.85 -6.62
CA SER A 378 40.19 11.94 -7.27
C SER A 378 39.35 13.19 -7.59
N GLN A 379 38.04 13.14 -7.34
CA GLN A 379 37.09 14.23 -7.53
C GLN A 379 36.34 14.46 -6.24
N ASN A 380 35.98 15.71 -5.93
CA ASN A 380 35.22 16.00 -4.72
C ASN A 380 33.85 15.33 -4.77
N VAL A 381 33.42 14.74 -3.64
CA VAL A 381 32.07 14.21 -3.47
C VAL A 381 31.31 15.08 -2.48
N THR A 382 30.03 15.34 -2.75
CA THR A 382 29.17 16.05 -1.79
C THR A 382 28.03 15.15 -1.37
N PHE A 383 27.91 14.95 -0.06
CA PHE A 383 26.73 14.38 0.56
C PHE A 383 25.73 15.50 0.81
N GLY A 384 24.45 15.28 0.54
CA GLY A 384 23.46 16.37 0.45
C GLY A 384 22.01 15.94 0.65
N HIS A 385 21.75 15.02 1.57
CA HIS A 385 20.39 14.73 2.03
C HIS A 385 19.93 15.80 3.02
N ASP A 386 18.78 16.41 2.75
CA ASP A 386 18.25 17.55 3.53
C ASP A 386 17.92 17.20 4.99
N ASP A 387 17.60 15.93 5.27
CA ASP A 387 17.18 15.44 6.59
C ASP A 387 18.30 14.72 7.37
N ALA A 388 19.53 14.71 6.86
CA ALA A 388 20.65 13.97 7.46
C ALA A 388 21.53 14.86 8.36
N PRO A 389 21.91 14.38 9.56
CA PRO A 389 22.87 15.11 10.39
C PRO A 389 24.22 15.22 9.67
N ASN A 390 24.82 16.41 9.71
CA ASN A 390 26.12 16.71 9.07
C ASN A 390 26.10 16.64 7.52
N GLU A 391 24.95 16.79 6.89
CA GLU A 391 24.79 17.07 5.46
C GLU A 391 24.08 18.43 5.25
N PRO A 392 24.41 19.20 4.18
CA PRO A 392 25.37 18.86 3.14
C PRO A 392 26.83 19.00 3.59
N ARG A 393 27.69 18.10 3.10
CA ARG A 393 29.14 18.10 3.35
C ARG A 393 29.89 17.63 2.11
N THR A 394 30.91 18.40 1.73
CA THR A 394 31.82 18.05 0.64
C THR A 394 33.09 17.42 1.21
N PHE A 395 33.57 16.36 0.56
CA PHE A 395 34.79 15.64 0.89
C PHE A 395 35.78 15.73 -0.27
N GLU A 396 37.02 16.03 0.07
CA GLU A 396 38.19 16.00 -0.82
C GLU A 396 39.04 14.76 -0.51
N THR A 397 39.95 14.41 -1.42
CA THR A 397 40.88 13.29 -1.20
C THR A 397 41.62 13.49 0.12
N GLY A 398 41.61 12.47 0.98
CA GLY A 398 42.24 12.54 2.30
C GLY A 398 41.33 12.98 3.44
N ASP A 399 40.12 13.47 3.15
CA ASP A 399 39.14 13.76 4.19
C ASP A 399 38.63 12.46 4.82
N SER A 400 38.31 12.52 6.11
CA SER A 400 37.82 11.37 6.88
C SER A 400 36.38 11.52 7.32
N THR A 401 35.69 10.38 7.39
CA THR A 401 34.40 10.25 8.07
C THR A 401 34.19 8.85 8.67
N THR A 402 33.11 8.65 9.42
CA THR A 402 32.77 7.38 10.05
C THR A 402 32.09 6.43 9.06
N ILE A 403 32.29 5.13 9.26
CA ILE A 403 31.58 4.10 8.49
C ILE A 403 30.06 4.23 8.64
N ASP A 404 29.57 4.61 9.83
CA ASP A 404 28.17 4.97 10.05
C ASP A 404 27.65 6.01 9.05
N GLN A 405 28.36 7.15 8.89
CA GLN A 405 27.93 8.18 7.94
C GLN A 405 27.95 7.67 6.49
N LEU A 406 28.93 6.83 6.13
CA LEU A 406 28.99 6.23 4.79
C LEU A 406 27.83 5.26 4.56
N SER A 407 27.59 4.35 5.50
CA SER A 407 26.54 3.34 5.43
C SER A 407 25.17 3.99 5.37
N ASN A 408 24.88 4.94 6.27
CA ASN A 408 23.62 5.68 6.25
C ASN A 408 23.44 6.49 4.95
N HIS A 409 24.49 7.17 4.46
CA HIS A 409 24.42 7.93 3.22
C HIS A 409 24.17 7.05 2.00
N TYR A 410 24.99 6.01 1.79
CA TYR A 410 24.90 5.20 0.57
C TYR A 410 23.71 4.25 0.58
N VAL A 411 23.30 3.72 1.73
CA VAL A 411 22.06 2.95 1.83
C VAL A 411 20.84 3.84 1.57
N ALA A 412 20.85 5.11 2.02
CA ALA A 412 19.79 6.07 1.67
C ALA A 412 19.64 6.23 0.14
N LEU A 413 20.75 6.18 -0.60
CA LEU A 413 20.73 6.25 -2.07
C LEU A 413 20.17 5.00 -2.75
N MET A 414 20.07 3.85 -2.07
CA MET A 414 19.62 2.60 -2.72
C MET A 414 18.15 2.68 -3.16
N GLY A 415 17.28 3.24 -2.34
CA GLY A 415 15.84 3.32 -2.61
C GLY A 415 15.02 2.77 -1.45
N ASP A 416 13.81 2.30 -1.74
CA ASP A 416 12.95 1.57 -0.80
C ASP A 416 13.24 0.05 -0.79
N ASP A 417 14.00 -0.46 -1.77
CA ASP A 417 14.46 -1.85 -1.88
C ASP A 417 15.97 -1.97 -2.14
N PHE A 418 16.58 -3.04 -1.61
CA PHE A 418 17.97 -3.39 -1.89
C PHE A 418 18.25 -4.86 -1.55
N THR A 419 19.28 -5.44 -2.17
CA THR A 419 19.71 -6.81 -1.89
C THR A 419 21.09 -6.81 -1.23
N LEU A 420 21.22 -7.51 -0.11
CA LEU A 420 22.48 -7.80 0.56
C LEU A 420 23.00 -9.16 0.12
N SER A 421 24.24 -9.21 -0.37
CA SER A 421 24.97 -10.44 -0.62
C SER A 421 26.36 -10.38 0.01
N ALA A 422 26.99 -11.54 0.13
CA ALA A 422 28.36 -11.66 0.61
C ALA A 422 29.20 -12.52 -0.32
N ASP A 423 30.49 -12.25 -0.38
CA ASP A 423 31.48 -13.09 -1.06
C ASP A 423 32.68 -13.32 -0.15
N LEU A 424 33.24 -14.53 -0.22
CA LEU A 424 34.35 -14.97 0.62
C LEU A 424 35.50 -15.41 -0.28
N LYS A 425 36.56 -14.60 -0.32
CA LYS A 425 37.78 -14.94 -1.04
C LYS A 425 38.79 -15.46 -0.02
N SER A 426 38.91 -16.78 0.09
CA SER A 426 39.89 -17.42 0.99
C SER A 426 40.83 -18.40 0.28
N SER A 427 41.99 -18.61 0.91
CA SER A 427 42.96 -19.65 0.54
C SER A 427 43.32 -20.58 1.72
N GLY A 428 42.65 -20.48 2.89
CA GLY A 428 43.09 -21.26 4.06
C GLY A 428 42.18 -21.41 5.29
N SER A 429 41.12 -20.61 5.49
CA SER A 429 40.14 -20.83 6.57
C SER A 429 38.75 -21.12 5.98
N GLN A 430 38.05 -22.08 6.58
CA GLN A 430 36.65 -22.37 6.26
C GLN A 430 35.76 -21.65 7.27
N LEU A 431 34.86 -20.80 6.77
CA LEU A 431 33.86 -20.09 7.56
C LEU A 431 32.81 -21.08 8.06
N ASP A 432 32.47 -21.02 9.35
CA ASP A 432 31.28 -21.72 9.85
C ASP A 432 30.05 -20.88 9.48
N LYS A 433 29.41 -21.23 8.37
CA LYS A 433 28.24 -20.49 7.85
C LYS A 433 27.02 -20.57 8.77
N THR A 434 26.96 -21.58 9.63
CA THR A 434 25.84 -21.80 10.56
C THR A 434 26.03 -21.07 11.89
N ALA A 435 27.28 -20.90 12.33
CA ALA A 435 27.62 -20.10 13.51
C ALA A 435 27.76 -18.61 13.17
N SER A 436 28.00 -18.27 11.90
CA SER A 436 28.12 -16.89 11.44
C SER A 436 26.75 -16.26 11.19
N THR A 437 26.55 -15.05 11.72
CA THR A 437 25.26 -14.34 11.67
C THR A 437 25.48 -12.86 11.44
N GLY A 438 24.45 -12.17 10.95
CA GLY A 438 24.44 -10.72 10.89
C GLY A 438 23.08 -10.15 11.23
N VAL A 439 23.07 -8.83 11.40
CA VAL A 439 21.87 -8.01 11.52
C VAL A 439 22.00 -6.85 10.56
N ILE A 440 20.91 -6.52 9.87
CA ILE A 440 20.77 -5.23 9.20
C ILE A 440 19.34 -4.71 9.40
N ASP A 441 19.22 -3.59 10.13
CA ASP A 441 17.96 -2.99 10.53
C ASP A 441 17.85 -1.56 10.00
N TYR A 442 16.62 -1.18 9.65
CA TYR A 442 16.31 0.16 9.15
C TYR A 442 14.86 0.55 9.41
N ASP A 443 14.58 1.86 9.48
CA ASP A 443 13.20 2.36 9.58
C ASP A 443 12.42 2.13 8.28
N THR A 444 11.12 1.87 8.39
CA THR A 444 10.22 1.66 7.25
C THR A 444 9.20 2.79 7.10
N ASP A 445 8.90 3.18 5.85
CA ASP A 445 7.98 4.29 5.56
C ASP A 445 6.49 3.90 5.76
N GLY A 446 6.18 2.61 5.63
CA GLY A 446 4.83 2.08 5.81
C GLY A 446 3.75 2.68 4.89
N ARG A 447 4.12 3.45 3.85
CA ARG A 447 3.17 4.02 2.87
C ARG A 447 2.85 3.05 1.74
N LYS A 448 3.80 2.23 1.30
CA LYS A 448 3.58 1.22 0.25
C LYS A 448 3.47 -0.21 0.80
N TYR A 449 3.75 -0.37 2.10
CA TYR A 449 3.99 -1.67 2.71
C TYR A 449 2.93 -2.04 3.72
N ILE A 450 2.59 -3.32 3.88
CA ILE A 450 1.64 -3.79 4.89
C ILE A 450 2.33 -4.72 5.89
N ALA A 451 2.32 -4.34 7.16
CA ALA A 451 2.82 -5.14 8.27
C ALA A 451 1.68 -5.61 9.17
N TYR A 452 0.59 -4.86 9.25
CA TYR A 452 -0.56 -5.18 10.08
C TYR A 452 -1.82 -5.23 9.23
N LEU A 453 -2.53 -6.34 9.30
CA LEU A 453 -3.81 -6.55 8.64
C LEU A 453 -4.88 -6.77 9.71
N HIS A 454 -6.02 -6.09 9.57
CA HIS A 454 -7.20 -6.30 10.39
C HIS A 454 -8.39 -6.43 9.45
N VAL A 455 -8.92 -7.64 9.33
CA VAL A 455 -10.11 -7.92 8.51
C VAL A 455 -11.23 -8.39 9.44
N THR A 456 -12.39 -7.75 9.35
CA THR A 456 -13.61 -8.17 10.05
C THR A 456 -14.75 -8.31 9.05
N GLU A 457 -15.58 -9.31 9.23
CA GLU A 457 -16.84 -9.45 8.50
C GLU A 457 -17.98 -8.88 9.35
N ASN A 458 -18.80 -8.03 8.73
CA ASN A 458 -19.95 -7.40 9.37
C ASN A 458 -21.16 -7.55 8.44
N GLU A 459 -22.18 -8.27 8.88
CA GLU A 459 -23.39 -8.50 8.09
C GLU A 459 -24.54 -7.63 8.59
N ILE A 460 -25.20 -6.96 7.64
CA ILE A 460 -26.40 -6.15 7.89
C ILE A 460 -27.56 -6.64 7.05
N GLU A 461 -28.74 -6.63 7.66
CA GLU A 461 -30.01 -6.81 6.98
C GLU A 461 -30.65 -5.44 6.73
N VAL A 462 -31.31 -5.31 5.60
CA VAL A 462 -31.97 -4.08 5.18
C VAL A 462 -33.40 -4.39 4.76
N GLU A 463 -34.36 -3.78 5.46
CA GLU A 463 -35.78 -3.79 5.11
C GLU A 463 -36.16 -2.43 4.50
N LEU A 464 -36.91 -2.46 3.39
CA LEU A 464 -37.40 -1.27 2.70
C LEU A 464 -38.92 -1.17 2.90
N GLU A 465 -39.36 -0.17 3.66
CA GLU A 465 -40.76 0.07 4.04
C GLU A 465 -41.39 1.23 3.25
#